data_AF-A0A967IWR3-F1
#
_entry.id   AF-A0A967IWR3-F1
#
_cell.length_a   1.000
_cell.length_b   1.000
_cell.length_c   1.000
_cell.angle_alpha   90.00
_cell.angle_beta   90.00
_cell.angle_gamma   90.00
#
_symmetry.space_group_name_H-M   'P 1'
#
loop_
_entity.id
_entity.type
_entity.pdbx_description
1 polymer ?
#
loop_
_entity_poly.entity_id
_entity_poly.type
_entity_poly.pdbx_seq_one_letter_code
_entity_poly.pdbx_strand_id
1 'polypeptide(L)' 'MAATEHGRPRAEVIDVGPEDADQRIDNFLVRRLKGVPRSLVYRIVRRGEV' A
#
# COMPACT_ATOMS: atom_id res chain seq x y z
N MET A 1 24.03 16.14 16.42
CA MET A 1 23.31 14.85 16.40
C MET A 1 21.82 15.16 16.34
N ALA A 2 21.24 15.22 15.14
CA ALA A 2 19.80 15.46 14.98
C ALA A 2 19.09 14.10 15.06
N ALA A 3 18.27 13.94 16.09
CA ALA A 3 17.38 12.79 16.21
C ALA A 3 16.43 12.80 15.00
N THR A 4 16.48 11.75 14.19
CA THR A 4 15.54 11.53 13.10
C THR A 4 14.17 11.27 13.68
N GLU A 5 13.33 12.30 13.63
CA GLU A 5 11.90 12.21 13.95
C GLU A 5 11.27 11.21 12.98
N HIS A 6 11.12 9.95 13.41
CA HIS A 6 10.32 8.98 12.67
C HIS A 6 8.86 9.38 12.85
N GLY A 7 8.42 10.29 11.97
CA GLY A 7 7.05 10.78 11.92
C GLY A 7 6.05 9.63 11.93
N ARG A 8 4.95 9.82 12.64
CA ARG A 8 3.86 8.83 12.75
C ARG A 8 3.54 8.24 11.38
N PRO A 9 3.24 6.92 11.28
CA PRO A 9 2.86 6.31 10.03
C PRO A 9 1.74 7.13 9.39
N ARG A 10 2.00 7.66 8.19
CA ARG A 10 1.03 8.45 7.43
C ARG A 10 0.27 7.49 6.52
N ALA A 11 -1.04 7.44 6.70
CA ALA A 11 -1.92 6.83 5.72
C ALA A 11 -2.14 7.80 4.55
N GLU A 12 -2.18 7.26 3.34
CA GLU A 12 -2.58 7.98 2.13
C GLU A 12 -3.93 7.40 1.69
N VAL A 13 -4.90 8.27 1.43
CA VAL A 13 -6.20 7.88 0.85
C VAL A 13 -6.10 8.03 -0.65
N ILE A 14 -6.54 7.01 -1.38
CA ILE A 14 -6.46 6.98 -2.84
C ILE A 14 -7.85 6.69 -3.39
N ASP A 15 -8.32 7.56 -4.27
CA ASP A 15 -9.55 7.33 -5.03
C ASP A 15 -9.28 6.30 -6.15
N VAL A 16 -10.14 5.28 -6.21
CA VAL A 16 -10.06 4.20 -7.21
C VAL A 16 -11.04 4.51 -8.34
N GLY A 17 -10.51 4.71 -9.54
CA GLY A 17 -11.28 5.01 -10.75
C GLY A 17 -11.93 3.76 -11.38
N PRO A 18 -12.86 3.95 -12.33
CA PRO A 18 -13.53 2.85 -13.03
C PRO A 18 -12.59 1.94 -13.81
N GLU A 19 -11.40 2.41 -14.19
CA GLU A 19 -10.34 1.61 -14.82
C GLU A 19 -9.74 0.53 -13.89
N ASP A 20 -9.93 0.68 -12.58
CA ASP A 20 -9.49 -0.25 -11.55
C ASP A 20 -10.66 -1.08 -10.98
N ALA A 21 -11.87 -0.96 -11.56
CA ALA A 21 -13.03 -1.76 -11.18
C ALA A 21 -12.77 -3.27 -11.40
N ASP A 22 -13.39 -4.10 -10.55
CA ASP A 22 -13.23 -5.57 -10.51
C ASP A 22 -11.78 -6.08 -10.30
N GLN A 23 -10.83 -5.19 -10.03
CA GLN A 23 -9.47 -5.55 -9.69
C GLN A 23 -9.34 -5.95 -8.22
N ARG A 24 -8.58 -7.00 -7.95
CA ARG A 24 -8.18 -7.32 -6.59
C ARG A 24 -7.25 -6.25 -6.02
N ILE A 25 -7.44 -5.88 -4.75
CA ILE A 25 -6.61 -4.89 -4.04
C ILE A 25 -5.11 -5.22 -4.10
N ASP A 26 -4.72 -6.49 -4.06
CA ASP A 26 -3.30 -6.87 -4.16
C ASP A 26 -2.69 -6.53 -5.52
N ASN A 27 -3.43 -6.75 -6.62
CA ASN A 27 -2.98 -6.35 -7.96
C ASN A 27 -2.83 -4.83 -8.08
N PHE A 28 -3.80 -4.08 -7.53
CA PHE A 28 -3.73 -2.62 -7.46
C PHE A 28 -2.47 -2.14 -6.73
N LEU A 29 -2.23 -2.68 -5.53
CA LEU A 29 -1.09 -2.32 -4.69
C LEU A 29 0.24 -2.73 -5.31
N VAL A 30 0.34 -3.91 -5.94
CA VAL A 30 1.57 -4.34 -6.63
C VAL A 30 1.90 -3.43 -7.81
N ARG A 31 0.90 -2.94 -8.54
CA ARG A 31 1.10 -1.99 -9.65
C ARG A 31 1.57 -0.63 -9.16
N ARG A 32 1.02 -0.15 -8.04
CA ARG A 32 1.33 1.17 -7.45
C ARG A 32 2.65 1.17 -6.67
N LEU A 33 2.90 0.13 -5.87
CA LEU A 33 4.07 -0.04 -5.01
C LEU A 33 5.18 -0.77 -5.77
N LYS A 34 5.75 -0.10 -6.77
CA LYS A 34 6.84 -0.67 -7.57
C LYS A 34 8.04 -1.01 -6.68
N GLY A 35 8.54 -2.24 -6.82
CA GLY A 35 9.68 -2.75 -6.04
C GLY A 35 9.31 -3.43 -4.72
N VAL A 36 8.03 -3.41 -4.33
CA VAL A 36 7.57 -4.15 -3.15
C VAL A 36 7.32 -5.62 -3.50
N PRO A 37 7.86 -6.59 -2.71
CA PRO A 37 7.58 -8.00 -2.93
C PRO A 37 6.08 -8.31 -2.79
N ARG A 38 5.55 -9.12 -3.71
CA ARG A 38 4.14 -9.57 -3.67
C ARG A 38 3.75 -10.22 -2.34
N SER A 39 4.68 -10.94 -1.70
CA SER A 39 4.47 -11.57 -0.40
C SER A 39 4.25 -10.56 0.73
N LEU A 40 4.88 -9.39 0.65
CA LEU A 40 4.66 -8.31 1.61
C LEU A 40 3.30 -7.67 1.38
N VAL A 41 2.95 -7.37 0.12
CA VAL A 41 1.61 -6.85 -0.24
C VAL A 41 0.52 -7.80 0.24
N TYR A 42 0.68 -9.10 0.01
CA TYR A 42 -0.26 -10.11 0.51
C TYR A 42 -0.41 -10.07 2.03
N ARG A 43 0.72 -9.93 2.75
CA ARG A 43 0.73 -9.90 4.23
C ARG A 43 -0.01 -8.68 4.78
N ILE A 44 0.25 -7.49 4.24
CA ILE A 44 -0.36 -6.25 4.73
C ILE A 44 -1.87 -6.22 4.42
N VAL A 45 -2.27 -6.72 3.24
CA VAL A 45 -3.69 -6.86 2.86
C VAL A 45 -4.41 -7.83 3.79
N ARG A 46 -3.80 -8.98 4.11
CA ARG A 46 -4.41 -9.98 5.00
C ARG A 46 -4.44 -9.56 6.47
N ARG A 47 -3.56 -8.66 6.89
CA ARG A 47 -3.53 -8.11 8.25
C ARG A 47 -4.46 -6.90 8.43
N GLY A 48 -5.02 -6.35 7.35
CA GLY A 48 -5.82 -5.13 7.40
C GLY A 48 -4.97 -3.89 7.70
N GLU A 49 -3.70 -3.89 7.29
CA GLU A 49 -2.83 -2.70 7.38
C GLU A 49 -3.12 -1.69 6.25
N VAL A 50 -3.99 -2.06 5.28
CA VAL A 50 -4.49 -1.24 4.17
C VAL A 50 -6.02 -1.15 4.21
#